data_AF-A0A450RYF9-F1
#
_entry.id   AF-A0A450RYF9-F1
#
_cell.length_a   1.000
_cell.length_b   1.000
_cell.length_c   1.000
_cell.angle_alpha   90.00
_cell.angle_beta   90.00
_cell.angle_gamma   90.00
#
_symmetry.space_group_name_H-M   'P 1'
#
loop_
_entity.id
_entity.type
_entity.pdbx_description
1 polymer ?
#
loop_
_entity_poly.entity_id
_entity_poly.type
_entity_poly.pdbx_seq_one_letter_code
_entity_poly.pdbx_strand_id
1 'polypeptide(L)'
;MILPTKHLSQDRALLTVGAQLLAHLSRPKTVSALWEDVSHPANLGNGKRPALRYDAYVLTLDLLFLMGAIKFQDGLLRRKTP
;
A
#
# COMPACT_ATOMS: atom_id res chain seq x y z
N MET A 1 9.68 -1.82 8.03
CA MET A 1 9.27 -2.24 9.40
C MET A 1 7.79 -1.98 9.57
N ILE A 2 7.10 -2.77 10.40
CA ILE A 2 5.65 -2.62 10.60
C ILE A 2 5.32 -1.27 11.23
N LEU A 3 6.08 -0.88 12.27
CA LEU A 3 6.02 0.42 12.94
C LEU A 3 7.22 1.30 12.57
N PRO A 4 7.12 2.64 12.67
CA PRO A 4 8.27 3.53 12.54
C PRO A 4 9.31 3.21 13.63
N THR A 5 10.59 3.31 13.29
CA THR A 5 11.70 3.12 14.22
C THR A 5 12.67 4.28 14.14
N LYS A 6 13.58 4.40 15.12
CA LYS A 6 14.54 5.51 15.27
C LYS A 6 15.32 5.87 13.99
N HIS A 7 15.50 4.91 13.06
CA HIS A 7 16.23 5.09 11.79
C HIS A 7 15.35 4.92 10.53
N LEU A 8 14.03 4.69 10.69
CA LEU A 8 13.10 4.52 9.58
C LEU A 8 12.05 5.63 9.62
N SER A 9 12.11 6.55 8.65
CA SER A 9 11.10 7.61 8.48
C SER A 9 9.68 7.03 8.49
N GLN A 10 8.76 7.71 9.17
CA GLN A 10 7.36 7.32 9.34
C GLN A 10 6.63 7.05 8.01
N ASP A 11 7.07 7.71 6.94
CA ASP A 11 6.58 7.51 5.57
C ASP A 11 6.91 6.12 4.98
N ARG A 12 7.74 5.32 5.66
CA ARG A 12 8.15 3.96 5.24
C ARG A 12 7.64 2.85 6.15
N ALA A 13 6.87 3.18 7.19
CA ALA A 13 6.22 2.17 8.02
C ALA A 13 5.12 1.48 7.21
N LEU A 14 5.03 0.14 7.30
CA LEU A 14 4.07 -0.63 6.49
C LEU A 14 2.62 -0.24 6.79
N LEU A 15 2.31 0.22 8.00
CA LEU A 15 0.96 0.72 8.33
C LEU A 15 0.64 2.04 7.60
N THR A 16 1.60 2.97 7.54
CA THR A 16 1.42 4.23 6.80
C THR A 16 1.21 3.96 5.31
N VAL A 17 2.03 3.06 4.74
CA VAL A 17 1.92 2.61 3.35
C VAL A 17 0.60 1.88 3.13
N GLY A 18 0.19 1.01 4.06
CA GLY A 18 -1.06 0.25 3.98
C GLY A 18 -2.29 1.14 3.95
N ALA A 19 -2.32 2.20 4.75
CA ALA A 19 -3.39 3.21 4.71
C ALA A 19 -3.47 3.89 3.33
N GLN A 20 -2.33 4.21 2.73
CA GLN A 20 -2.28 4.80 1.38
C GLN A 20 -2.77 3.81 0.31
N LEU A 21 -2.34 2.54 0.35
CA LEU A 21 -2.82 1.51 -0.56
C LEU A 21 -4.34 1.33 -0.45
N LEU A 22 -4.88 1.29 0.76
CA LEU A 22 -6.33 1.17 1.00
C LEU A 22 -7.14 2.39 0.53
N ALA A 23 -6.53 3.58 0.51
CA ALA A 23 -7.15 4.78 -0.07
C ALA A 23 -7.21 4.70 -1.61
N HIS A 24 -6.21 4.09 -2.25
CA HIS A 24 -6.18 3.87 -3.70
C HIS A 24 -7.00 2.64 -4.15
N LEU A 25 -7.32 1.72 -3.23
CA LEU A 25 -8.12 0.53 -3.46
C LEU A 25 -9.62 0.75 -3.18
N SER A 26 -10.18 1.85 -3.72
CA SER A 26 -11.62 2.14 -3.66
C SER A 26 -12.47 1.23 -4.55
N ARG A 27 -11.86 0.67 -5.61
CA ARG A 27 -12.45 -0.31 -6.52
C ARG A 27 -11.53 -1.53 -6.63
N PRO A 28 -12.06 -2.72 -6.98
CA PRO A 28 -11.21 -3.88 -7.26
C PRO A 28 -10.17 -3.57 -8.34
N LYS A 29 -8.90 -3.90 -8.08
CA LYS A 29 -7.77 -3.64 -8.99
C LYS A 29 -6.83 -4.82 -9.00
N THR A 30 -6.13 -5.05 -10.10
CA THR A 30 -5.01 -6.00 -10.11
C THR A 30 -3.87 -5.47 -9.26
N VAL A 31 -2.98 -6.38 -8.84
CA VAL A 31 -1.76 -6.02 -8.09
C VAL A 31 -0.93 -5.00 -8.87
N SER A 32 -0.78 -5.19 -10.19
CA SER A 32 -0.02 -4.28 -11.06
C SER A 32 -0.70 -2.93 -11.22
N ALA A 33 -2.03 -2.88 -11.40
CA ALA A 33 -2.75 -1.63 -11.55
C ALA A 33 -2.66 -0.76 -10.27
N LEU A 34 -2.78 -1.38 -9.10
CA LEU A 34 -2.59 -0.67 -7.83
C LEU A 34 -1.14 -0.19 -7.66
N TRP A 35 -0.16 -0.97 -8.10
CA TRP A 35 1.25 -0.58 -8.07
C TRP A 35 1.51 0.66 -8.93
N GLU A 36 1.00 0.70 -10.16
CA GLU A 36 1.14 1.85 -11.05
C GLU A 36 0.54 3.12 -10.43
N ASP A 37 -0.62 3.01 -9.79
CA ASP A 37 -1.27 4.14 -9.12
C ASP A 37 -0.41 4.73 -8.00
N VAL A 38 0.25 3.90 -7.20
CA VAL A 38 1.02 4.33 -6.02
C VAL A 38 2.50 4.62 -6.30
N SER A 39 3.02 4.15 -7.43
CA SER A 39 4.43 4.33 -7.81
C SER A 39 4.70 5.65 -8.52
N HIS A 40 3.64 6.28 -9.06
CA HIS A 40 3.77 7.56 -9.73
C HIS A 40 3.89 8.71 -8.73
N PRO A 41 5.00 9.49 -8.74
CA PRO A 41 5.23 10.60 -7.80
C PRO A 41 4.14 11.67 -7.84
N ALA A 42 3.47 11.83 -8.99
CA ALA A 42 2.38 12.77 -9.18
C ALA A 42 1.11 12.44 -8.37
N ASN A 43 0.90 11.15 -8.03
CA ASN A 43 -0.26 10.69 -7.26
C ASN A 43 -0.03 10.80 -5.74
N LEU A 44 1.22 11.02 -5.32
CA LEU A 44 1.63 11.20 -3.92
C LEU A 44 1.64 12.70 -3.59
N GLY A 45 0.46 13.33 -3.55
CA GLY A 45 0.26 14.79 -3.46
C GLY A 45 1.30 15.60 -2.66
N ASN A 46 1.80 16.66 -3.30
CA ASN A 46 2.48 17.85 -2.77
C ASN A 46 3.52 17.72 -1.63
N GLY A 47 4.19 16.59 -1.45
CA GLY A 47 5.28 16.56 -0.49
C GLY A 47 6.15 15.35 -0.61
N LYS A 48 7.33 15.52 -1.24
CA LYS A 48 8.62 14.84 -1.01
C LYS A 48 8.58 13.44 -0.37
N ARG A 49 7.63 12.56 -0.73
CA ARG A 49 7.59 11.19 -0.23
C ARG A 49 8.53 10.38 -1.10
N PRO A 50 9.46 9.62 -0.51
CA PRO A 50 10.32 8.74 -1.29
C PRO A 50 9.44 7.76 -2.06
N ALA A 51 9.79 7.48 -3.32
CA ALA A 51 9.13 6.49 -4.14
C ALA A 51 9.02 5.17 -3.36
N LEU A 52 7.81 4.62 -3.29
CA LEU A 52 7.57 3.34 -2.63
C LEU A 52 8.39 2.27 -3.36
N ARG A 53 9.15 1.47 -2.61
CA ARG A 53 9.89 0.34 -3.18
C ARG A 53 8.93 -0.83 -3.41
N TYR A 54 9.14 -1.59 -4.48
CA TYR A 54 8.30 -2.75 -4.81
C TYR A 54 8.29 -3.79 -3.68
N ASP A 55 9.43 -4.03 -3.04
CA ASP A 55 9.52 -4.95 -1.90
C ASP A 55 8.61 -4.52 -0.72
N ALA A 56 8.56 -3.21 -0.46
CA ALA A 56 7.71 -2.66 0.60
C ALA A 56 6.24 -2.71 0.22
N TYR A 57 5.92 -2.59 -1.07
CA TYR A 57 4.56 -2.74 -1.59
C TYR A 57 4.05 -4.17 -1.39
N VAL A 58 4.81 -5.18 -1.83
CA VAL A 58 4.45 -6.59 -1.65
C VAL A 58 4.29 -6.93 -0.16
N LEU A 59 5.25 -6.54 0.68
CA LEU A 59 5.20 -6.80 2.12
C LEU A 59 3.99 -6.11 2.79
N THR A 60 3.58 -4.95 2.29
CA THR A 60 2.38 -4.26 2.78
C THR A 60 1.11 -4.99 2.35
N LEU A 61 1.04 -5.51 1.13
CA LEU A 61 -0.08 -6.33 0.67
C LEU A 61 -0.21 -7.60 1.52
N ASP A 62 0.90 -8.27 1.81
CA ASP A 62 0.92 -9.45 2.67
C ASP A 62 0.38 -9.12 4.07
N LEU A 63 0.87 -8.02 4.66
CA LEU A 63 0.38 -7.54 5.96
C LEU A 63 -1.14 -7.25 5.92
N LEU A 64 -1.61 -6.51 4.92
CA LEU A 64 -3.03 -6.17 4.76
C LEU A 64 -3.90 -7.42 4.56
N PHE A 65 -3.40 -8.41 3.82
CA PHE A 65 -4.09 -9.68 3.61
C PHE A 65 -4.17 -10.50 4.91
N LEU A 66 -3.06 -10.60 5.64
CA LEU A 66 -3.00 -11.29 6.93
C LEU A 66 -3.90 -10.65 7.98
N MET A 67 -4.02 -9.31 7.98
CA MET A 67 -4.97 -8.57 8.84
C MET A 67 -6.42 -8.70 8.37
N GLY A 68 -6.67 -9.30 7.20
CA GLY A 68 -7.98 -9.41 6.59
C GLY A 68 -8.54 -8.09 6.07
N ALA A 69 -7.71 -7.05 5.90
CA ALA A 69 -8.12 -5.74 5.38
C ALA A 69 -8.36 -5.76 3.86
N ILE A 70 -7.74 -6.71 3.16
CA ILE A 70 -7.95 -6.94 1.72
C ILE A 70 -8.18 -8.43 1.44
N LYS A 71 -8.83 -8.71 0.32
CA LYS A 71 -9.00 -10.05 -0.25
C LYS A 71 -8.45 -10.08 -1.66
N PHE A 72 -7.89 -11.21 -2.05
CA PHE A 72 -7.49 -11.47 -3.43
C PHE A 72 -8.45 -12.50 -4.03
N GLN A 73 -9.23 -12.11 -5.03
CA GLN A 73 -10.23 -12.94 -5.70
C GLN A 73 -10.24 -12.61 -7.19
N ASP A 74 -10.26 -13.63 -8.04
CA ASP A 74 -10.31 -13.49 -9.50
C ASP A 74 -9.20 -12.60 -10.08
N GLY A 75 -8.00 -12.65 -9.50
CA GLY A 75 -6.87 -11.81 -9.91
C GLY A 75 -6.96 -10.35 -9.45
N LEU A 76 -7.97 -10.00 -8.65
CA LEU A 76 -8.23 -8.64 -8.18
C LEU A 76 -8.08 -8.54 -6.66
N LEU A 77 -7.38 -7.50 -6.22
CA LEU A 77 -7.36 -7.02 -4.85
C LEU A 77 -8.67 -6.28 -4.58
N ARG A 78 -9.36 -6.65 -3.50
CA ARG A 78 -10.58 -6.03 -3.02
C ARG A 78 -10.38 -5.59 -1.59
N ARG A 79 -10.76 -4.36 -1.25
CA ARG A 79 -10.80 -3.91 0.13
C ARG A 79 -11.95 -4.62 0.86
N LYS A 80 -11.66 -5.18 2.04
CA LYS A 80 -12.67 -5.73 2.94
C LYS A 80 -13.15 -4.58 3.83
N THR A 81 -14.23 -3.95 3.43
CA THR A 81 -14.92 -2.97 4.30
C THR A 81 -15.52 -3.73 5.48
N PRO A 82 -15.47 -3.21 6.71
CA PRO A 82 -16.27 -3.73 7.82
C PRO A 82 -17.76 -3.68 7.49
#